data_AF-A0AAT9WEW5-F1
#
_entry.id   AF-A0AAT9WEW5-F1
#
_cell.length_a   1.000
_cell.length_b   1.000
_cell.length_c   1.000
_cell.angle_alpha   90.00
_cell.angle_beta   90.00
_cell.angle_gamma   90.00
#
_symmetry.space_group_name_H-M   'P 1'
#
loop_
_entity.id
_entity.type
_entity.pdbx_description
1 polymer ?
#
loop_
_entity_poly.entity_id
_entity_poly.type
_entity_poly.pdbx_seq_one_letter_code
_entity_poly.pdbx_strand_id
1 'polypeptide(L)'
;MSFTASLFQTSANVPVMPVIRGVIGLSAFAGLAMFFKPLLTGIARALVLVVRPRLTKEEQIARRQLRDAKLMQRMINSSQGPSHAAELRAMMARG
;
A
#
# COMPACT_ATOMS: atom_id res chain seq x y z
N MET A 1 9.62 -45.88 -33.75
CA MET A 1 8.35 -45.21 -34.11
C MET A 1 8.56 -43.71 -34.01
N SER A 2 8.28 -42.95 -35.07
CA SER A 2 8.65 -41.53 -35.16
C SER A 2 7.65 -40.61 -34.44
N PHE A 3 8.13 -39.80 -33.50
CA PHE A 3 7.38 -38.83 -32.70
C PHE A 3 6.59 -37.81 -33.55
N THR A 4 7.10 -37.50 -34.74
CA THR A 4 6.45 -36.61 -35.70
C THR A 4 5.15 -37.21 -36.27
N ALA A 5 5.11 -38.52 -36.51
CA ALA A 5 3.90 -39.21 -36.98
C ALA A 5 2.81 -39.21 -35.89
N SER A 6 3.18 -39.43 -34.62
CA SER A 6 2.22 -39.39 -33.51
C SER A 6 1.63 -37.99 -33.25
N LEU A 7 2.40 -36.91 -33.45
CA LEU A 7 1.89 -35.54 -33.34
C LEU A 7 0.87 -35.22 -34.44
N PHE A 8 1.19 -35.57 -35.69
CA PHE A 8 0.27 -35.38 -36.82
C PHE A 8 -1.01 -36.20 -36.65
N GLN A 9 -0.89 -37.45 -36.22
CA GLN A 9 -2.05 -38.33 -36.00
C GLN A 9 -2.92 -37.87 -34.82
N THR A 10 -2.30 -37.29 -33.79
CA THR A 10 -3.03 -36.66 -32.67
C THR A 10 -3.77 -35.39 -33.12
N SER A 11 -3.18 -34.57 -33.99
CA SER A 11 -3.85 -33.37 -34.53
C SER A 11 -5.06 -33.69 -35.42
N ALA A 12 -5.04 -34.83 -36.12
CA ALA A 12 -6.13 -35.26 -36.99
C ALA A 12 -7.34 -35.80 -36.21
N ASN A 13 -7.15 -36.22 -34.95
CA ASN A 13 -8.18 -36.84 -34.12
C ASN A 13 -8.49 -36.03 -32.85
N VAL A 14 -8.30 -34.70 -32.88
CA VAL A 14 -8.63 -33.86 -31.72
C VAL A 14 -10.15 -33.73 -31.61
N PRO A 15 -10.76 -34.18 -30.51
CA PRO A 15 -12.18 -33.96 -30.29
C PRO A 15 -12.44 -32.46 -30.10
N VAL A 16 -13.15 -31.85 -31.06
CA VAL A 16 -13.40 -30.40 -31.11
C VAL A 16 -14.25 -29.92 -29.92
N MET A 17 -15.20 -30.74 -29.47
CA MET A 17 -16.12 -30.42 -28.38
C MET A 17 -15.43 -30.12 -27.02
N PRO A 18 -14.53 -30.97 -26.48
CA PRO A 18 -13.81 -30.67 -25.24
C PRO A 18 -12.85 -29.49 -25.39
N VAL A 19 -12.26 -29.26 -26.57
CA VAL A 19 -11.42 -28.08 -26.81
C VAL A 19 -12.24 -26.80 -26.69
N ILE A 20 -13.40 -26.74 -27.35
CA ILE A 20 -14.32 -25.60 -27.26
C ILE A 20 -14.76 -25.36 -25.81
N ARG A 21 -15.14 -26.43 -25.09
CA ARG A 21 -15.52 -26.33 -23.67
C ARG A 21 -14.38 -25.80 -22.81
N GLY A 22 -13.16 -26.27 -23.05
CA GLY A 22 -11.96 -25.80 -22.37
C GLY A 22 -11.71 -24.31 -22.62
N VAL A 23 -11.76 -23.88 -23.88
CA VAL A 23 -11.58 -22.47 -24.26
C VAL A 23 -12.65 -21.56 -23.65
N ILE A 24 -13.92 -21.97 -23.67
CA ILE A 24 -15.02 -21.22 -23.05
C ILE A 24 -14.84 -21.15 -21.53
N GLY A 25 -14.48 -22.26 -20.88
CA GLY A 25 -14.22 -22.27 -19.44
C GLY A 25 -13.06 -21.36 -19.06
N LEU A 26 -11.98 -21.37 -19.85
CA LEU A 26 -10.78 -20.58 -19.59
C LEU A 26 -11.03 -19.09 -19.83
N SER A 27 -11.79 -18.72 -20.86
CA SER A 27 -12.19 -17.34 -21.12
C SER A 27 -13.18 -16.82 -20.08
N ALA A 28 -14.15 -17.64 -19.65
CA ALA A 28 -15.06 -17.31 -18.56
C ALA A 28 -14.30 -17.09 -17.24
N PHE A 29 -13.35 -17.97 -16.92
CA PHE A 29 -12.51 -17.82 -15.73
C PHE A 29 -11.62 -16.58 -15.81
N ALA A 30 -11.02 -16.30 -16.97
CA ALA A 30 -10.23 -15.09 -17.17
C ALA A 30 -11.07 -13.81 -17.07
N GLY A 31 -12.28 -13.82 -17.63
CA GLY A 31 -13.24 -12.73 -17.53
C GLY A 31 -13.68 -12.49 -16.08
N LEU A 32 -13.94 -13.57 -15.34
CA LEU A 32 -14.22 -13.51 -13.91
C LEU A 32 -13.01 -12.95 -13.15
N ALA A 33 -11.81 -13.49 -13.37
CA ALA A 33 -10.58 -12.98 -12.75
C ALA A 33 -10.31 -11.50 -13.08
N MET A 34 -10.67 -11.03 -14.27
CA MET A 34 -10.61 -9.61 -14.65
C MET A 34 -11.67 -8.76 -13.95
N PHE A 35 -12.89 -9.27 -13.80
CA PHE A 35 -13.97 -8.59 -13.09
C PHE A 35 -13.70 -8.51 -11.58
N PHE A 36 -13.10 -9.55 -11.02
CA PHE A 36 -12.68 -9.60 -9.61
C PHE A 36 -11.30 -8.98 -9.38
N LYS A 37 -10.51 -8.69 -10.42
CA LYS A 37 -9.24 -7.95 -10.34
C LYS A 37 -9.36 -6.60 -9.63
N PRO A 38 -10.33 -5.72 -9.95
CA PRO A 38 -10.54 -4.48 -9.19
C PRO A 38 -10.92 -4.74 -7.72
N LEU A 39 -11.65 -5.83 -7.43
CA LEU A 39 -12.02 -6.20 -6.07
C LEU A 39 -10.80 -6.70 -5.27
N LEU A 40 -10.00 -7.57 -5.85
CA LEU A 40 -8.75 -8.09 -5.28
C LEU A 40 -7.71 -6.98 -5.10
N THR A 41 -7.60 -6.02 -6.04
CA THR A 41 -6.70 -4.86 -5.86
C THR A 41 -7.21 -3.88 -4.82
N GLY A 42 -8.53 -3.69 -4.69
CA GLY A 42 -9.14 -2.92 -3.61
C GLY A 42 -8.86 -3.55 -2.24
N ILE A 43 -9.09 -4.85 -2.09
CA ILE A 43 -8.82 -5.61 -0.86
C ILE A 43 -7.31 -5.65 -0.59
N ALA A 44 -6.46 -5.87 -1.58
CA ALA A 44 -5.01 -5.83 -1.41
C ALA A 44 -4.53 -4.45 -0.98
N ARG A 45 -5.08 -3.36 -1.53
CA ARG A 45 -4.76 -1.99 -1.05
C ARG A 45 -5.23 -1.77 0.38
N ALA A 46 -6.42 -2.25 0.74
CA ALA A 46 -6.92 -2.17 2.12
C ALA A 46 -6.04 -3.00 3.08
N LEU A 47 -5.66 -4.23 2.72
CA LEU A 47 -4.74 -5.07 3.48
C LEU A 47 -3.35 -4.46 3.59
N VAL A 48 -2.83 -3.84 2.52
CA VAL A 48 -1.57 -3.10 2.56
C VAL A 48 -1.67 -1.90 3.51
N LEU A 49 -2.82 -1.22 3.57
CA LEU A 49 -3.07 -0.16 4.54
C LEU A 49 -3.18 -0.71 5.97
N VAL A 50 -3.66 -1.93 6.18
CA VAL A 50 -3.70 -2.58 7.50
C VAL A 50 -2.30 -3.00 7.95
N VAL A 51 -1.50 -3.61 7.07
CA VAL A 51 -0.15 -4.13 7.38
C VAL A 51 0.88 -2.99 7.46
N ARG A 52 0.76 -1.99 6.59
CA ARG A 52 1.50 -0.74 6.66
C ARG A 52 0.49 0.40 6.66
N PRO A 53 0.01 0.84 7.85
CA PRO A 53 -0.78 2.06 7.96
C PRO A 53 0.00 3.19 7.29
N ARG A 54 -0.43 3.54 6.08
CA ARG A 54 0.14 4.66 5.35
C ARG A 54 -0.34 5.88 6.10
N LEU A 55 0.58 6.48 6.86
CA LEU A 55 0.45 7.85 7.39
C LEU A 55 -0.18 8.70 6.29
N THR A 56 -1.44 9.07 6.52
CA THR A 56 -2.24 9.81 5.55
C THR A 56 -1.49 11.09 5.20
N LYS A 57 -1.66 11.61 3.98
CA LYS A 57 -0.95 12.83 3.54
C LYS A 57 -1.17 13.98 4.54
N GLU A 58 -2.35 14.06 5.12
CA GLU A 58 -2.72 15.02 6.15
C GLU A 58 -1.92 14.84 7.45
N GLU A 59 -1.74 13.60 7.91
CA GLU A 59 -0.97 13.31 9.11
C GLU A 59 0.53 13.63 8.91
N GLN A 60 1.06 13.47 7.70
CA GLN A 60 2.42 13.90 7.38
C GLN A 60 2.58 15.42 7.44
N ILE A 61 1.59 16.18 6.95
CA ILE A 61 1.59 17.64 7.01
C ILE A 61 1.49 18.11 8.47
N ALA A 62 0.58 17.52 9.25
CA ALA A 62 0.43 17.81 10.67
C ALA A 62 1.74 17.54 11.45
N ARG A 63 2.43 16.43 11.16
CA ARG A 63 3.74 16.13 11.78
C ARG A 63 4.82 17.14 11.39
N ARG A 64 4.81 17.65 10.16
CA ARG A 64 5.75 18.71 9.74
C ARG A 64 5.47 20.01 10.49
N GLN A 65 4.20 20.43 10.54
CA GLN A 65 3.79 21.63 11.27
C GLN A 65 4.14 21.54 12.77
N LEU A 66 3.92 20.40 13.42
CA LEU A 66 4.30 20.19 14.82
C LEU A 66 5.83 20.23 15.04
N ARG A 67 6.63 19.75 14.08
CA ARG A 67 8.08 19.85 14.14
C ARG A 67 8.54 21.30 14.01
N ASP A 68 7.97 22.04 13.07
CA ASP A 68 8.30 23.45 12.83
C ASP A 68 7.91 24.32 14.02
N ALA A 69 6.73 24.09 14.60
CA ALA A 69 6.29 24.75 15.83
C ALA A 69 7.22 24.45 17.02
N LYS A 70 7.65 23.19 17.18
CA LYS A 70 8.63 22.82 18.24
C LYS A 70 10.00 23.46 18.01
N LEU A 71 10.44 23.59 16.76
CA LEU A 71 11.70 24.26 16.43
C LEU A 71 11.61 25.75 16.72
N MET A 72 10.52 26.41 16.33
CA MET A 72 10.26 27.81 16.68
C MET A 72 10.22 28.01 18.19
N GLN A 73 9.54 27.15 18.94
CA GLN A 73 9.53 27.21 20.40
C GLN A 73 10.94 27.06 20.99
N ARG A 74 11.76 26.16 20.44
CA ARG A 74 13.16 26.02 20.86
C ARG A 74 13.99 27.25 20.54
N MET A 75 13.80 27.86 19.37
CA MET A 75 14.49 29.08 18.99
C MET A 75 14.11 30.24 19.93
N ILE A 76 12.81 30.43 20.20
CA ILE A 76 12.30 31.43 21.15
C ILE A 76 12.85 31.18 22.57
N ASN A 77 12.84 29.93 23.02
CA ASN A 77 13.39 29.54 24.32
C ASN A 77 14.93 29.56 24.37
N SER A 78 15.60 29.62 23.23
CA SER A 78 17.07 29.79 23.16
C SER A 78 17.47 31.25 23.04
N SER A 79 16.64 32.09 22.41
CA SER A 79 16.82 33.54 22.34
C SER A 79 16.47 34.22 23.66
N GLN A 80 15.48 33.69 24.38
CA GLN A 80 15.29 33.97 25.80
C GLN A 80 16.28 33.07 26.55
N GLY A 81 17.42 33.59 26.97
CA GLY A 81 18.50 32.77 27.54
C GLY A 81 17.99 31.81 28.64
N PRO A 82 18.62 30.61 28.81
CA PRO A 82 18.22 29.60 29.80
C PRO A 82 18.06 30.14 31.23
N SER A 83 18.77 31.23 31.53
CA SER A 83 18.73 31.98 32.78
C SER A 83 17.37 32.60 33.06
N HIS A 84 16.69 33.23 32.09
CA HIS A 84 15.40 33.91 32.33
C HIS A 84 14.26 32.93 32.63
N ALA A 85 14.22 31.78 31.94
CA ALA A 85 13.25 30.73 32.24
C ALA A 85 13.53 30.07 33.60
N ALA A 86 14.81 29.90 33.96
CA ALA A 86 15.21 29.40 35.27
C ALA A 86 14.90 30.41 36.39
N GLU A 87 15.08 31.70 36.16
CA GLU A 87 14.75 32.79 37.09
C GLU A 87 13.25 32.91 37.32
N LEU A 88 12.41 32.81 36.29
CA LEU A 88 10.96 32.77 36.45
C LEU A 88 10.50 31.53 37.24
N ARG A 89 11.11 30.37 36.99
CA ARG A 89 10.83 29.15 37.77
C ARG A 89 11.29 29.28 39.23
N ALA A 90 12.42 29.94 39.47
CA ALA A 90 12.93 30.20 40.82
C ALA A 90 12.07 31.23 41.57
N MET A 91 11.53 32.25 40.90
CA MET A 91 10.55 33.17 41.50
C MET A 91 9.22 32.46 41.80
N MET A 92 8.71 31.64 40.88
CA MET A 92 7.47 30.86 41.07
C MET A 92 7.59 29.79 42.15
N ALA A 93 8.78 29.26 42.41
CA ALA A 93 9.04 28.29 43.48
C ALA A 93 9.28 28.95 44.85
N ARG A 94 9.41 30.28 44.89
CA ARG A 94 9.74 31.07 46.09
C ARG A 94 8.56 31.93 46.58
N GLY A 95 7.47 31.99 45.82
CA GLY A 95 6.16 32.48 46.26
C GLY A 95 5.27 31.32 46.69
#